data_AF-A0A835H719-F1
#
_entry.id   AF-A0A835H719-F1
#
_cell.length_a   1.000
_cell.length_b   1.000
_cell.length_c   1.000
_cell.angle_alpha   90.00
_cell.angle_beta   90.00
_cell.angle_gamma   90.00
#
_symmetry.space_group_name_H-M   'P 1'
#
loop_
_entity.id
_entity.type
_entity.pdbx_description
1 polymer ?
#
loop_
_entity_poly.entity_id
_entity_poly.type
_entity_poly.pdbx_seq_one_letter_code
_entity_poly.pdbx_strand_id
1 'polypeptide(L)'
;MVFTEEPIVSRLDRLDVMLKHLEELRRINRSPRSSYASTPSTRTHASDEGLSSVDSSPKSLEKSCRPIDIVLRETEIKGNLIDRLLIVEDRLLKLCIELEQDMKAKKKEEEDGDDMEKKKEHKKGLKSLVKSCVTGKSPKSSPKSKHK
;
A
#
# COMPACT_ATOMS: atom_id res chain seq x y z
N MET A 1 -3.15 -22.76 -6.57
CA MET A 1 -1.80 -22.52 -6.01
C MET A 1 -1.86 -21.21 -5.27
N VAL A 2 -1.78 -21.25 -3.94
CA VAL A 2 -1.73 -20.04 -3.10
C VAL A 2 -0.27 -19.59 -3.09
N PHE A 3 0.02 -18.41 -3.65
CA PHE A 3 1.33 -17.79 -3.51
C PHE A 3 1.43 -17.25 -2.09
N THR A 4 2.01 -18.03 -1.18
CA THR A 4 2.44 -17.51 0.12
C THR A 4 3.70 -16.71 -0.13
N GLU A 5 3.53 -15.40 -0.33
CA GLU A 5 4.66 -14.49 -0.47
C GLU A 5 5.47 -14.52 0.83
N GLU A 6 6.75 -14.83 0.70
CA GLU A 6 7.65 -15.00 1.84
C GLU A 6 7.72 -13.69 2.64
N PRO A 7 7.65 -13.73 3.99
CA PRO A 7 7.67 -12.53 4.81
C PRO A 7 8.84 -11.62 4.43
N ILE A 8 8.60 -10.30 4.41
CA ILE A 8 9.58 -9.29 3.98
C ILE A 8 10.91 -9.45 4.72
N VAL A 9 10.87 -9.85 5.99
CA VAL A 9 12.06 -10.09 6.82
C VAL A 9 12.94 -11.21 6.26
N SER A 10 12.36 -12.33 5.83
CA SER A 10 13.09 -13.46 5.23
C SER A 10 13.73 -13.07 3.89
N ARG A 11 13.05 -12.22 3.11
CA ARG A 11 13.61 -11.66 1.86
C ARG A 11 14.82 -10.77 2.12
N LEU A 12 14.77 -9.96 3.18
CA LEU A 12 15.88 -9.08 3.59
C LEU A 12 17.08 -9.89 4.11
N ASP A 13 16.85 -10.88 4.97
CA ASP A 13 17.89 -11.76 5.50
C ASP A 13 18.65 -12.50 4.38
N ARG A 14 17.91 -13.02 3.39
CA ARG A 14 18.49 -13.64 2.20
C ARG A 14 19.33 -12.67 1.37
N LEU A 15 18.90 -11.41 1.22
CA LEU A 15 19.66 -10.39 0.50
C LEU A 15 20.96 -10.03 1.24
N ASP A 16 20.94 -9.97 2.57
CA ASP A 16 22.11 -9.66 3.38
C ASP A 16 23.19 -10.75 3.25
N VAL A 17 22.78 -12.02 3.30
CA VAL A 17 23.67 -13.17 3.05
C VAL A 17 24.28 -13.12 1.64
N MET A 18 23.49 -12.80 0.61
CA MET A 18 23.98 -12.67 -0.76
C MET A 18 25.00 -11.52 -0.90
N LEU A 19 24.73 -10.38 -0.27
CA LEU A 19 25.59 -9.20 -0.33
C LEU A 19 26.93 -9.46 0.36
N LYS A 20 26.92 -10.18 1.50
CA LYS A 20 28.12 -10.64 2.20
C LYS A 20 29.01 -11.52 1.31
N HIS A 21 28.43 -12.47 0.56
CA HIS A 21 29.20 -13.32 -0.36
C HIS A 21 29.78 -12.52 -1.55
N LEU A 22 29.03 -11.57 -2.09
CA LEU A 22 29.51 -10.72 -3.19
C LEU A 22 30.64 -9.78 -2.74
N GLU A 23 30.56 -9.27 -1.51
CA GLU A 23 31.65 -8.47 -0.95
C GLU A 23 32.93 -9.29 -0.75
N GLU A 24 32.80 -10.55 -0.31
CA GLU A 24 33.92 -11.46 -0.15
C GLU A 24 34.59 -11.80 -1.49
N LEU A 25 33.79 -12.10 -2.53
CA LEU A 25 34.30 -12.28 -3.91
C LEU A 25 34.99 -11.01 -4.43
N ARG A 26 34.49 -9.82 -4.10
CA ARG A 26 35.11 -8.55 -4.49
C ARG A 26 36.47 -8.32 -3.82
N ARG A 27 36.68 -8.83 -2.59
CA ARG A 27 37.99 -8.78 -1.90
C ARG A 27 39.03 -9.67 -2.59
N ILE A 28 38.63 -10.85 -3.07
CA ILE A 28 39.51 -11.78 -3.81
C ILE A 28 40.00 -11.15 -5.13
N ASN A 29 39.15 -10.36 -5.79
CA ASN A 29 39.46 -9.71 -7.08
C ASN A 29 40.25 -8.38 -6.95
N ARG A 30 40.69 -7.99 -5.75
CA ARG A 30 41.37 -6.70 -5.48
C ARG A 30 42.87 -6.79 -5.19
N SER A 31 43.56 -7.84 -5.62
CA SER A 31 45.03 -7.95 -5.48
C SER A 31 45.71 -8.49 -6.75
N PRO A 32 46.95 -8.04 -7.09
CA PRO A 32 47.38 -7.78 -8.46
C PRO A 32 48.18 -8.94 -9.10
N ARG A 33 48.05 -9.05 -10.43
CA ARG A 33 49.01 -9.61 -11.41
C ARG A 33 50.00 -10.67 -10.86
N SER A 34 49.74 -11.95 -11.13
CA SER A 34 50.81 -12.94 -11.30
C SER A 34 50.40 -14.00 -12.32
N SER A 35 51.33 -14.25 -13.23
CA SER A 35 51.27 -15.08 -14.43
C SER A 35 51.12 -16.56 -14.10
N TYR A 36 50.25 -17.29 -14.81
CA TYR A 36 50.43 -18.72 -15.03
C TYR A 36 49.49 -19.21 -16.14
N ALA A 37 50.08 -19.96 -17.07
CA ALA A 37 49.56 -20.32 -18.38
C ALA A 37 48.30 -21.19 -18.34
N SER A 38 47.32 -20.86 -19.19
CA SER A 38 46.24 -21.79 -19.53
C SER A 38 46.71 -22.74 -20.63
N THR A 39 46.92 -24.00 -20.26
CA THR A 39 47.05 -25.13 -21.19
C THR A 39 45.67 -25.50 -21.76
N PRO A 40 45.56 -25.93 -23.02
CA PRO A 40 44.31 -26.44 -23.56
C PRO A 40 44.18 -27.92 -23.18
N SER A 41 43.25 -28.25 -22.28
CA SER A 41 42.95 -29.66 -21.97
C SER A 41 41.75 -30.13 -22.79
N THR A 42 42.05 -30.66 -23.97
CA THR A 42 41.27 -31.71 -24.62
C THR A 42 41.13 -32.90 -23.66
N ARG A 43 39.92 -33.27 -23.26
CA ARG A 43 39.64 -34.66 -22.84
C ARG A 43 38.16 -35.01 -22.97
N THR A 44 37.86 -35.74 -24.04
CA THR A 44 36.67 -36.54 -24.24
C THR A 44 36.71 -37.75 -23.30
N HIS A 45 35.69 -37.97 -22.46
CA HIS A 45 35.30 -39.31 -21.99
C HIS A 45 33.78 -39.36 -21.79
N ALA A 46 33.19 -40.37 -22.42
CA ALA A 46 31.79 -40.74 -22.34
C ALA A 46 31.50 -41.50 -21.04
N SER A 47 30.34 -41.22 -20.45
CA SER A 47 29.52 -42.20 -19.71
C SER A 47 28.19 -41.55 -19.34
N ASP A 48 27.11 -42.17 -19.82
CA ASP A 48 25.72 -41.97 -19.43
C ASP A 48 25.51 -42.26 -17.93
N GLU A 49 24.64 -41.49 -17.27
CA GLU A 49 23.42 -41.92 -16.57
C GLU A 49 22.93 -40.78 -15.65
N GLY A 50 21.62 -40.58 -15.58
CA GLY A 50 20.99 -39.30 -15.28
C GLY A 50 21.14 -38.73 -13.86
N LEU A 51 21.27 -37.41 -13.81
CA LEU A 51 20.65 -36.57 -12.79
C LEU A 51 20.07 -35.32 -13.47
N SER A 52 18.75 -35.19 -13.33
CA SER A 52 17.95 -34.01 -13.62
C SER A 52 18.60 -32.75 -13.00
N SER A 53 19.34 -32.00 -13.79
CA SER A 53 19.60 -30.59 -13.56
C SER A 53 18.82 -29.84 -14.62
N VAL A 54 17.63 -29.37 -14.25
CA VAL A 54 17.03 -28.20 -14.91
C VAL A 54 17.98 -27.05 -14.58
N ASP A 55 19.07 -26.99 -15.35
CA ASP A 55 19.96 -25.87 -15.50
C ASP A 55 19.13 -24.73 -16.08
N SER A 56 18.34 -24.10 -15.22
CA SER A 56 17.77 -22.77 -15.46
C SER A 56 18.81 -21.71 -15.10
N SER A 57 20.10 -22.03 -15.22
CA SER A 57 21.13 -21.02 -15.39
C SER A 57 20.92 -20.43 -16.78
N PRO A 58 20.63 -19.11 -16.91
CA PRO A 58 20.58 -18.51 -18.23
C PRO A 58 21.99 -18.63 -18.82
N LYS A 59 22.15 -19.62 -19.69
CA LYS A 59 23.38 -19.89 -20.45
C LYS A 59 23.80 -18.59 -21.12
N SER A 60 24.87 -18.00 -20.61
CA SER A 60 25.57 -16.81 -21.13
C SER A 60 24.66 -15.66 -21.59
N LEU A 61 24.57 -14.61 -20.77
CA LEU A 61 24.05 -13.28 -21.13
C LEU A 61 24.88 -12.56 -22.23
N GLU A 62 25.67 -13.30 -23.00
CA GLU A 62 26.73 -12.74 -23.85
C GLU A 62 26.27 -12.42 -25.27
N LYS A 63 25.06 -12.84 -25.69
CA LYS A 63 24.67 -12.77 -27.13
C LYS A 63 23.24 -12.35 -27.44
N SER A 64 22.44 -12.00 -26.42
CA SER A 64 21.02 -11.64 -26.62
C SER A 64 20.70 -10.18 -26.28
N CYS A 65 21.69 -9.30 -26.32
CA CYS A 65 21.44 -7.87 -26.16
C CYS A 65 20.78 -7.31 -27.42
N ARG A 66 19.75 -6.48 -27.24
CA ARG A 66 19.18 -5.70 -28.34
C ARG A 66 20.23 -4.68 -28.83
N PRO A 67 20.24 -4.33 -30.13
CA PRO A 67 21.11 -3.28 -30.65
C PRO A 67 21.00 -1.99 -29.82
N ILE A 68 22.15 -1.37 -29.52
CA ILE A 68 22.23 -0.21 -28.62
C ILE A 68 21.35 0.96 -29.10
N ASP A 69 21.26 1.19 -30.41
CA ASP A 69 20.46 2.26 -31.00
C ASP A 69 18.95 2.11 -30.70
N ILE A 70 18.47 0.86 -30.64
CA ILE A 70 17.07 0.56 -30.30
C ILE A 70 16.82 0.87 -28.83
N VAL A 71 17.74 0.47 -27.96
CA VAL A 71 17.64 0.71 -26.51
C VAL A 71 17.69 2.21 -26.22
N LEU A 72 18.58 2.95 -26.87
CA LEU A 72 18.71 4.40 -26.70
C LEU A 72 17.40 5.11 -27.08
N ARG A 73 16.85 4.80 -28.26
CA ARG A 73 15.56 5.35 -28.71
C ARG A 73 14.42 4.98 -27.76
N GLU A 74 14.37 3.74 -27.29
CA GLU A 74 13.34 3.29 -26.34
C GLU A 74 13.43 4.07 -25.02
N THR A 75 14.64 4.33 -24.52
CA THR A 75 14.84 5.12 -23.30
C THR A 75 14.50 6.59 -23.49
N GLU A 76 14.78 7.18 -24.66
CA GLU A 76 14.38 8.54 -24.98
C GLU A 76 12.85 8.69 -25.04
N ILE A 77 12.15 7.72 -25.66
CA ILE A 77 10.69 7.74 -25.77
C ILE A 77 10.02 7.51 -24.42
N LYS A 78 10.51 6.54 -23.63
CA LYS A 78 9.91 6.18 -22.33
C LYS A 78 10.22 7.21 -21.23
N GLY A 79 11.21 8.07 -21.46
CA GLY A 79 11.68 9.04 -20.47
C GLY A 79 12.37 8.38 -19.28
N ASN A 80 12.78 9.20 -18.31
CA ASN A 80 13.42 8.70 -17.10
C ASN A 80 12.36 8.17 -16.12
N LEU A 81 12.74 7.17 -15.32
CA LEU A 81 11.97 6.71 -14.17
C LEU A 81 11.62 7.88 -13.23
N ILE A 82 12.53 8.85 -13.09
CA ILE A 82 12.32 10.05 -12.26
C ILE A 82 11.11 10.86 -12.76
N ASP A 83 10.99 11.10 -14.07
CA ASP A 83 9.88 11.88 -14.63
C ASP A 83 8.54 11.18 -14.39
N ARG A 84 8.53 9.85 -14.54
CA ARG A 84 7.35 9.03 -14.24
C ARG A 84 6.99 9.08 -12.76
N LEU A 85 7.98 9.11 -11.87
CA LEU A 85 7.78 9.20 -10.43
C LEU A 85 7.19 10.56 -10.05
N LEU A 86 7.68 11.65 -10.64
CA LEU A 86 7.13 13.00 -10.43
C LEU A 86 5.65 13.08 -10.80
N ILE A 87 5.24 12.49 -11.93
CA ILE A 87 3.83 12.45 -12.36
C ILE A 87 2.97 11.67 -11.36
N VAL A 88 3.49 10.56 -10.83
CA VAL A 88 2.77 9.76 -9.83
C VAL A 88 2.64 10.52 -8.51
N GLU A 89 3.70 11.21 -8.09
CA GLU A 89 3.72 12.02 -6.87
C GLU A 89 2.69 13.17 -6.94
N ASP A 90 2.65 13.91 -8.05
CA ASP A 90 1.67 14.98 -8.29
C ASP A 90 0.22 14.46 -8.22
N ARG A 91 -0.05 13.35 -8.90
CA ARG A 91 -1.39 12.73 -8.89
C ARG A 91 -1.77 12.21 -7.51
N LEU A 92 -0.82 11.65 -6.77
CA LEU A 92 -1.04 11.19 -5.41
C LEU A 92 -1.33 12.35 -4.46
N LEU A 93 -0.58 13.44 -4.57
CA LEU A 93 -0.81 14.66 -3.79
C LEU A 93 -2.22 15.21 -4.03
N LYS A 94 -2.64 15.28 -5.29
CA LYS A 94 -3.98 15.74 -5.66
C LYS A 94 -5.09 14.87 -5.05
N LEU A 95 -4.94 13.54 -5.14
CA LEU A 95 -5.89 12.61 -4.54
C LEU A 95 -5.96 12.72 -3.01
N CYS A 96 -4.82 12.91 -2.35
CA CYS A 96 -4.78 13.13 -0.90
C CYS A 96 -5.54 14.39 -0.48
N ILE A 97 -5.39 15.49 -1.22
CA ILE A 97 -6.11 16.74 -0.97
C ILE A 97 -7.62 16.54 -1.16
N GLU A 98 -8.03 15.89 -2.25
CA GLU A 98 -9.45 15.61 -2.54
C GLU A 98 -10.08 14.75 -1.43
N LEU A 99 -9.40 13.67 -1.01
CA LEU A 99 -9.86 12.82 0.09
C LEU A 99 -9.97 13.59 1.41
N GLU A 100 -9.02 14.46 1.73
CA GLU A 100 -9.09 15.26 2.96
C GLU A 100 -10.28 16.23 2.93
N GLN A 101 -10.57 16.83 1.77
CA GLN A 101 -11.73 17.70 1.58
C GLN A 101 -13.04 16.94 1.71
N ASP A 102 -13.16 15.77 1.09
CA ASP A 102 -14.35 14.90 1.18
C ASP A 102 -14.61 14.46 2.63
N MET A 103 -13.56 14.10 3.37
CA MET A 103 -13.66 13.73 4.78
C MET A 103 -14.08 14.92 5.66
N LYS A 104 -13.58 16.12 5.36
CA LYS A 104 -14.01 17.36 6.04
C LYS A 104 -15.45 17.71 5.71
N ALA A 105 -15.90 17.52 4.46
CA ALA A 105 -17.28 17.77 4.05
C ALA A 105 -18.24 16.81 4.76
N LYS A 106 -17.94 15.50 4.76
CA LYS A 106 -18.76 14.49 5.47
C LYS A 106 -18.90 14.78 6.96
N LYS A 107 -17.82 15.17 7.64
CA LYS A 107 -17.87 15.55 9.07
C LYS A 107 -18.79 16.73 9.32
N LYS A 108 -18.78 17.73 8.44
CA LYS A 108 -19.69 18.89 8.56
C LYS A 108 -21.15 18.50 8.35
N GLU A 109 -21.43 17.61 7.40
CA GLU A 109 -22.79 17.10 7.18
C GLU A 109 -23.31 16.29 8.38
N GLU A 110 -22.46 15.50 9.02
CA GLU A 110 -22.78 14.77 10.25
C GLU A 110 -23.05 15.71 11.43
N GLU A 111 -22.21 16.74 11.63
CA GLU A 111 -22.39 17.74 12.70
C GLU A 111 -23.66 18.59 12.50
N ASP A 112 -23.91 19.07 11.27
CA ASP A 112 -25.10 19.87 10.94
C ASP A 112 -26.39 19.03 11.07
N GLY A 113 -26.33 17.73 10.78
CA GLY A 113 -27.43 16.79 10.95
C GLY A 113 -27.82 16.62 12.42
N ASP A 114 -26.83 16.40 13.29
CA ASP A 114 -27.04 16.19 14.73
C ASP A 114 -27.57 17.47 15.44
N ASP A 115 -27.08 18.64 15.03
CA ASP A 115 -27.57 19.93 15.56
C ASP A 115 -29.02 20.24 15.15
N MET A 116 -29.43 19.85 13.94
CA MET A 116 -30.81 19.97 13.48
C MET A 116 -31.77 19.02 14.22
N GLU A 117 -31.31 17.82 14.56
CA GLU A 117 -32.10 16.84 15.32
C GLU A 117 -32.35 17.32 16.75
N LYS A 118 -31.29 17.74 17.46
CA LYS A 118 -31.40 18.31 18.83
C LYS A 118 -32.33 19.52 18.89
N LYS A 119 -32.27 20.43 17.91
CA LYS A 119 -33.20 21.58 17.83
C LYS A 119 -34.66 21.20 17.62
N LYS A 120 -34.96 20.07 16.96
CA LYS A 120 -36.34 19.59 16.76
C LYS A 120 -36.93 19.00 18.05
N GLU A 121 -36.12 18.36 18.88
CA GLU A 121 -36.58 17.77 20.15
C GLU A 121 -37.00 18.83 21.16
N HIS A 122 -36.19 19.87 21.35
CA HIS A 122 -36.50 20.95 22.33
C HIS A 122 -37.77 21.73 21.99
N LYS A 123 -38.15 21.84 20.71
CA LYS A 123 -39.39 22.53 20.28
C LYS A 123 -40.67 21.75 20.58
N LYS A 124 -40.59 20.43 20.76
CA LYS A 124 -41.77 19.58 21.07
C LYS A 124 -42.17 19.70 22.54
N GLY A 125 -41.19 19.77 23.46
CA GLY A 125 -41.42 19.86 24.91
C GLY A 125 -41.97 21.22 25.36
N LEU A 126 -41.47 22.33 24.82
CA LEU A 126 -41.95 23.66 25.22
C LEU A 126 -43.39 23.92 24.77
N LYS A 127 -43.77 23.45 23.58
CA LYS A 127 -45.13 23.60 23.04
C LYS A 127 -46.17 22.81 23.84
N SER A 128 -45.84 21.61 24.32
CA SER A 128 -46.75 20.84 25.18
C SER A 128 -46.95 21.50 26.53
N LEU A 129 -45.89 22.10 27.09
CA LEU A 129 -45.93 22.81 28.37
C LEU A 129 -46.79 24.08 28.28
N VAL A 130 -46.57 24.93 27.26
CA VAL A 130 -47.42 26.10 26.99
C VAL A 130 -48.88 25.69 26.76
N LYS A 131 -49.12 24.60 26.01
CA LYS A 131 -50.47 24.09 25.79
C LYS A 131 -51.14 23.72 27.11
N SER A 132 -50.43 23.06 28.04
CA SER A 132 -50.97 22.69 29.36
C SER A 132 -51.29 23.90 30.25
N CYS A 133 -50.49 24.96 30.20
CA CYS A 133 -50.75 26.19 30.96
C CYS A 133 -51.96 26.97 30.41
N VAL A 134 -52.13 27.02 29.08
CA VAL A 134 -53.23 27.77 28.44
C VAL A 134 -54.55 26.99 28.46
N THR A 135 -54.51 25.65 28.43
CA THR A 135 -55.74 24.82 28.49
C THR A 135 -56.28 24.54 29.89
N GLY A 136 -55.80 25.28 30.91
CA GLY A 136 -56.45 25.49 32.21
C GLY A 136 -57.42 24.41 32.66
N LYS A 137 -56.92 23.23 33.04
CA LYS A 137 -57.75 22.21 33.71
C LYS A 137 -57.83 22.55 35.19
N SER A 138 -58.85 23.31 35.56
CA SER A 138 -59.28 23.47 36.94
C SER A 138 -59.63 22.10 37.55
N PRO A 139 -59.07 21.71 38.72
CA PRO A 139 -59.49 20.50 39.40
C PRO A 139 -60.94 20.68 39.87
N LYS A 140 -61.87 19.88 39.34
CA LYS A 140 -63.24 19.80 39.85
C LYS A 140 -63.17 19.24 41.26
N SER A 141 -63.40 20.09 42.26
CA SER A 141 -63.68 19.69 43.63
C SER A 141 -64.89 18.74 43.64
N SER A 142 -64.69 17.51 44.09
CA SER A 142 -65.79 16.60 44.43
C SER A 142 -66.42 17.00 45.78
N PRO A 143 -67.75 16.88 45.94
CA PRO A 143 -68.45 17.31 47.14
C PRO A 143 -68.26 16.31 48.29
N LYS A 144 -68.09 16.86 49.50
CA LYS A 144 -68.12 16.14 50.78
C LYS A 144 -69.50 15.48 50.97
N SER A 145 -69.56 14.17 51.16
CA SER A 145 -70.73 13.52 51.78
C SER A 145 -70.45 13.26 53.27
N LYS A 146 -71.24 13.91 54.13
CA LYS A 146 -71.29 13.64 55.58
C LYS A 146 -72.43 12.65 55.90
N HIS A 147 -72.27 11.95 57.03
CA HIS A 147 -73.27 11.20 57.82
C HIS A 147 -73.76 9.89 57.18
N LYS A 148 -73.90 8.77 57.88
CA LYS A 148 -74.24 8.49 59.29
C LYS A 148 -73.65 7.15 59.70
#